data_AF-A0A8D8AAX1-F1
#
_entry.id   AF-A0A8D8AAX1-F1
#
_cell.length_a   1.000
_cell.length_b   1.000
_cell.length_c   1.000
_cell.angle_alpha   90.00
_cell.angle_beta   90.00
_cell.angle_gamma   90.00
#
_symmetry.space_group_name_H-M   'P 1'
#
loop_
_entity.id
_entity.type
_entity.pdbx_description
1 polymer ?
#
loop_
_entity_poly.entity_id
_entity_poly.type
_entity_poly.pdbx_seq_one_letter_code
_entity_poly.pdbx_strand_id
1 'polypeptide(L)'
;MRQIIAATVNGNKQEYNEGILGRPNDEYCAWILQPESWGGAIEVSILSAYHGIEFDVVDITNAIINRFGEDRNYGMRAFLLFDGIHYDPLYLESTSGEPPKTIFPSEDNAVYLQAEQLAQEAKSSRQFTDVNKFTLKCNNCGIFLKGQVEAQQHAKETTHVNFGEV
;
A
#
# COMPACT_ATOMS: atom_id res chain seq x y z
N MET A 1 -7.22 -14.92 3.77
CA MET A 1 -7.49 -13.48 3.98
C MET A 1 -8.55 -12.94 3.02
N ARG A 2 -8.42 -13.10 1.70
CA ARG A 2 -9.43 -12.64 0.71
C ARG A 2 -10.88 -13.04 1.01
N GLN A 3 -11.11 -14.27 1.46
CA GLN A 3 -12.45 -14.74 1.87
C GLN A 3 -13.01 -13.98 3.07
N ILE A 4 -12.16 -13.61 4.04
CA ILE A 4 -12.56 -12.81 5.21
C ILE A 4 -13.00 -11.44 4.73
N ILE A 5 -12.20 -10.81 3.87
CA ILE A 5 -12.50 -9.49 3.30
C ILE A 5 -13.83 -9.52 2.53
N ALA A 6 -13.99 -10.47 1.60
CA ALA A 6 -15.23 -10.60 0.82
C ALA A 6 -16.45 -10.85 1.71
N ALA A 7 -16.31 -11.67 2.75
CA ALA A 7 -17.40 -11.92 3.71
C ALA A 7 -17.76 -10.65 4.51
N THR A 8 -16.77 -9.89 5.00
CA THR A 8 -16.99 -8.62 5.71
C THR A 8 -17.67 -7.59 4.82
N VAL A 9 -17.18 -7.42 3.58
CA VAL A 9 -17.75 -6.48 2.60
C VAL A 9 -19.20 -6.82 2.27
N ASN A 10 -19.49 -8.10 2.02
CA ASN A 10 -20.86 -8.55 1.74
C ASN A 10 -21.77 -8.45 2.97
N GLY A 11 -21.23 -8.61 4.17
CA GLY A 11 -21.95 -8.54 5.44
C GLY A 11 -22.45 -7.14 5.82
N ASN A 12 -21.82 -6.08 5.32
CA ASN A 12 -22.22 -4.70 5.59
C ASN A 12 -22.23 -3.83 4.31
N LYS A 13 -23.24 -4.05 3.45
CA LYS A 13 -23.37 -3.32 2.17
C LYS A 13 -23.65 -1.82 2.33
N GLN A 14 -24.10 -1.38 3.49
CA GLN A 14 -24.31 0.05 3.76
C GLN A 14 -22.97 0.77 3.93
N GLU A 15 -22.09 0.20 4.75
CA GLU A 15 -20.73 0.73 4.94
C GLU A 15 -19.90 0.54 3.68
N TYR A 16 -19.84 -0.68 3.15
CA TYR A 16 -19.09 -1.01 1.93
C TYR A 16 -19.95 -0.83 0.68
N ASN A 17 -20.39 0.40 0.45
CA ASN A 17 -21.12 0.78 -0.75
C ASN A 17 -20.16 1.16 -1.89
N GLU A 18 -20.71 1.40 -3.09
CA GLU A 18 -19.93 1.75 -4.28
C GLU A 18 -19.06 3.01 -4.11
N GLY A 19 -19.48 3.98 -3.31
CA GLY A 19 -18.70 5.17 -3.01
C GLY A 19 -17.42 4.87 -2.23
N ILE A 20 -17.44 3.86 -1.37
CA ILE A 20 -16.26 3.39 -0.62
C ILE A 20 -15.40 2.44 -1.45
N LEU A 21 -16.05 1.50 -2.15
CA LEU A 21 -15.38 0.41 -2.86
C LEU A 21 -14.87 0.80 -4.26
N GLY A 22 -15.36 1.92 -4.81
CA GLY A 22 -15.11 2.34 -6.20
C GLY A 22 -15.75 1.44 -7.25
N ARG A 23 -16.62 0.51 -6.85
CA ARG A 23 -17.41 -0.40 -7.70
C ARG A 23 -18.56 -1.02 -6.90
N PRO A 24 -19.58 -1.61 -7.54
CA PRO A 24 -20.67 -2.30 -6.84
C PRO A 24 -20.16 -3.36 -5.85
N ASN A 25 -20.82 -3.47 -4.69
CA ASN A 25 -20.40 -4.37 -3.60
C ASN A 25 -20.20 -5.83 -4.04
N ASP A 26 -21.16 -6.38 -4.79
CA ASP A 26 -21.09 -7.76 -5.29
C ASP A 26 -19.92 -7.95 -6.26
N GLU A 27 -19.64 -6.95 -7.10
CA GLU A 27 -18.50 -6.95 -8.02
C GLU A 27 -17.18 -6.87 -7.26
N TYR A 28 -17.10 -6.05 -6.21
CA TYR A 28 -15.92 -5.98 -5.34
C TYR A 28 -15.64 -7.31 -4.65
N CYS A 29 -16.68 -7.97 -4.13
CA CYS A 29 -16.54 -9.29 -3.52
C CYS A 29 -15.98 -10.32 -4.50
N ALA A 30 -16.46 -10.33 -5.75
CA ALA A 30 -15.94 -11.23 -6.79
C ALA A 30 -14.51 -10.87 -7.20
N TRP A 31 -14.20 -9.57 -7.29
CA TRP A 31 -12.89 -9.04 -7.66
C TRP A 31 -11.83 -9.36 -6.61
N ILE A 32 -12.07 -9.10 -5.33
CA ILE A 32 -11.03 -9.27 -4.29
C ILE A 32 -10.66 -10.73 -4.06
N LEU A 33 -11.52 -11.67 -4.48
CA LEU A 33 -11.25 -13.11 -4.44
C LEU A 33 -10.28 -13.58 -5.54
N GLN A 34 -10.07 -12.80 -6.61
CA GLN A 34 -9.12 -13.16 -7.65
C GLN A 34 -7.68 -13.07 -7.13
N PRO A 35 -6.80 -14.04 -7.46
CA PRO A 35 -5.42 -14.04 -6.99
C PRO A 35 -4.62 -12.84 -7.51
N GLU A 36 -4.96 -12.32 -8.69
CA GLU A 36 -4.31 -11.18 -9.35
C GLU A 36 -4.79 -9.82 -8.83
N SER A 37 -5.82 -9.77 -7.97
CA SER A 37 -6.35 -8.52 -7.42
C SER A 37 -5.50 -8.01 -6.27
N TRP A 38 -5.10 -6.75 -6.30
CA TRP A 38 -4.23 -6.18 -5.27
C TRP A 38 -5.08 -5.51 -4.19
N GLY A 39 -4.86 -5.87 -2.93
CA GLY A 39 -5.51 -5.21 -1.80
C GLY A 39 -4.87 -3.85 -1.50
N GLY A 40 -5.59 -3.01 -0.76
CA GLY A 40 -5.10 -1.70 -0.32
C GLY A 40 -5.68 -1.30 1.02
N ALA A 41 -5.96 -0.01 1.19
CA ALA A 41 -6.42 0.57 2.45
C ALA A 41 -7.71 -0.08 3.01
N ILE A 42 -8.64 -0.49 2.15
CA ILE A 42 -9.89 -1.16 2.56
C ILE A 42 -9.57 -2.53 3.18
N GLU A 43 -8.74 -3.33 2.50
CA GLU A 43 -8.28 -4.62 3.01
C GLU A 43 -7.53 -4.48 4.34
N VAL A 44 -6.60 -3.53 4.44
CA VAL A 44 -5.83 -3.28 5.67
C VAL A 44 -6.75 -2.91 6.83
N SER A 45 -7.73 -2.03 6.59
CA SER A 45 -8.74 -1.65 7.59
C SER A 45 -9.56 -2.85 8.09
N ILE A 46 -10.06 -3.67 7.17
CA ILE A 46 -10.83 -4.88 7.50
C ILE A 46 -9.98 -5.87 8.30
N LEU A 47 -8.74 -6.07 7.89
CA LEU A 47 -7.83 -7.01 8.55
C LEU A 47 -7.39 -6.51 9.93
N SER A 48 -7.17 -5.21 10.11
CA SER A 48 -6.95 -4.58 11.43
C SER A 48 -8.12 -4.91 12.36
N ALA A 49 -9.35 -4.68 11.90
CA ALA A 49 -10.55 -4.98 12.67
C ALA A 49 -10.74 -6.47 12.97
N TYR A 50 -10.46 -7.34 12.01
CA TYR A 50 -10.58 -8.79 12.16
C TYR A 50 -9.57 -9.37 13.17
N HIS A 51 -8.33 -8.87 13.16
CA HIS A 51 -7.28 -9.33 14.06
C HIS A 51 -7.30 -8.63 15.42
N GLY A 52 -7.99 -7.48 15.53
CA GLY A 52 -7.98 -6.66 16.74
C GLY A 52 -6.59 -6.09 17.03
N ILE A 53 -5.91 -5.62 15.98
CA ILE A 53 -4.56 -5.04 16.04
C ILE A 53 -4.54 -3.80 15.14
N GLU A 54 -3.93 -2.72 15.61
CA GLU A 54 -3.68 -1.53 14.79
C GLU A 54 -2.63 -1.84 13.71
N PHE A 55 -2.92 -1.52 12.45
CA PHE A 55 -1.91 -1.61 11.38
C PHE A 55 -1.40 -0.22 11.02
N ASP A 56 -0.14 0.03 11.30
CA ASP A 56 0.54 1.28 10.99
C ASP A 56 1.27 1.13 9.65
N VAL A 57 0.69 1.70 8.60
CA VAL A 57 1.23 1.66 7.24
C VAL A 57 2.16 2.85 7.03
N VAL A 58 3.46 2.57 7.02
CA VAL A 58 4.56 3.49 6.73
C VAL A 58 4.61 3.74 5.22
N ASP A 59 4.00 4.82 4.76
CA ASP A 59 4.02 5.25 3.37
C ASP A 59 5.28 6.06 3.10
N ILE A 60 6.26 5.44 2.45
CA ILE A 60 7.54 6.07 2.14
C ILE A 60 7.46 7.05 0.96
N THR A 61 6.42 6.96 0.14
CA THR A 61 6.22 7.89 -0.99
C THR A 61 5.89 9.29 -0.46
N ASN A 62 5.05 9.34 0.57
CA ASN A 62 4.63 10.57 1.22
C ASN A 62 5.45 10.88 2.49
N ALA A 63 6.15 9.90 3.05
CA ALA A 63 6.80 9.93 4.37
C ALA A 63 5.81 10.28 5.48
N ILE A 64 4.73 9.50 5.54
CA ILE A 64 3.69 9.56 6.57
C ILE A 64 3.38 8.15 7.07
N ILE A 65 2.72 8.04 8.22
CA ILE A 65 2.17 6.78 8.73
C ILE A 65 0.65 6.87 8.75
N ASN A 66 0.00 5.95 8.04
CA ASN A 66 -1.45 5.80 8.05
C ASN A 66 -1.84 4.71 9.06
N ARG A 67 -2.56 5.09 10.12
CA ARG A 67 -2.91 4.19 11.23
C ARG A 67 -4.30 3.62 11.06
N PHE A 68 -4.40 2.32 10.85
CA PHE A 68 -5.66 1.62 10.64
C PHE A 68 -6.14 0.97 11.95
N GLY A 69 -7.25 1.48 12.50
CA GLY A 69 -7.82 1.02 13.78
C GLY A 69 -7.36 1.81 15.00
N GLU A 70 -6.77 3.00 14.82
CA GLU A 70 -6.28 3.83 15.94
C GLU A 70 -7.39 4.25 16.93
N ASP A 71 -8.63 4.36 16.45
CA ASP A 71 -9.81 4.72 17.24
C ASP A 71 -10.41 3.52 18.00
N ARG A 72 -9.92 2.31 17.74
CA ARG A 72 -10.46 1.07 18.30
C ARG A 72 -9.79 0.64 19.60
N ASN A 73 -8.68 1.27 19.97
CA ASN A 73 -7.93 1.01 21.21
C ASN A 73 -7.56 -0.48 21.38
N TYR A 74 -7.03 -1.10 20.33
CA TYR A 74 -6.65 -2.52 20.33
C TYR A 74 -5.48 -2.88 21.27
N GLY A 75 -4.70 -1.90 21.72
CA GLY A 75 -3.59 -2.08 22.65
C GLY A 75 -2.31 -2.63 22.01
N MET A 76 -2.40 -3.25 20.84
CA MET A 76 -1.26 -3.74 20.05
C MET A 76 -1.28 -3.16 18.64
N ARG A 77 -0.10 -2.99 18.05
CA ARG A 77 0.12 -2.57 16.67
C ARG A 77 1.13 -3.44 15.94
N ALA A 78 1.03 -3.47 14.62
CA ALA A 78 2.05 -4.00 13.71
C ALA A 78 2.30 -3.00 12.57
N PHE A 79 3.49 -3.05 11.98
CA PHE A 79 3.91 -2.09 10.96
C PHE A 79 4.02 -2.73 9.58
N LEU A 80 3.56 -2.02 8.57
CA LEU A 80 3.71 -2.36 7.16
C LEU A 80 4.42 -1.20 6.45
N LEU A 81 5.39 -1.49 5.59
CA LEU A 81 5.97 -0.53 4.67
C LEU A 81 5.15 -0.51 3.39
N PHE A 82 4.88 0.66 2.83
CA PHE A 82 4.23 0.83 1.53
C PHE A 82 5.04 1.75 0.63
N ASP A 83 5.48 1.23 -0.52
CA ASP A 83 6.32 1.95 -1.49
C ASP A 83 5.55 2.60 -2.65
N GLY A 84 4.21 2.54 -2.60
CA GLY A 84 3.30 2.98 -3.66
C GLY A 84 2.64 1.83 -4.43
N ILE A 85 3.21 0.62 -4.36
CA ILE A 85 2.82 -0.54 -5.18
C ILE A 85 2.83 -1.83 -4.34
N HIS A 86 3.81 -1.98 -3.46
CA HIS A 86 4.05 -3.17 -2.67
C HIS A 86 3.92 -2.90 -1.17
N TYR A 87 3.54 -3.94 -0.42
CA TYR A 87 3.52 -3.94 1.04
C TYR A 87 4.54 -4.93 1.58
N ASP A 88 5.41 -4.47 2.46
CA ASP A 88 6.38 -5.32 3.17
C ASP A 88 6.14 -5.27 4.69
N PRO A 89 6.20 -6.39 5.41
CA PRO A 89 6.12 -6.37 6.86
C PRO A 89 7.38 -5.74 7.45
N LEU A 90 7.21 -4.84 8.42
CA LEU A 90 8.33 -4.33 9.22
C LEU A 90 8.46 -5.13 10.50
N TYR A 91 9.71 -5.43 10.85
CA TYR A 91 10.07 -6.12 12.08
C TYR A 91 11.27 -5.45 12.73
N LEU A 92 11.36 -5.58 14.05
CA LEU A 92 12.50 -5.12 14.82
C LEU A 92 13.42 -6.32 15.12
N GLU A 93 14.63 -6.28 14.58
CA GLU A 93 15.66 -7.29 14.81
C GLU A 93 16.14 -7.26 16.26
N SER A 94 16.43 -8.43 16.84
CA SER A 94 17.00 -8.51 18.19
C SER A 94 18.52 -8.51 18.16
N THR A 95 19.13 -7.72 19.03
CA THR A 95 20.59 -7.71 19.21
C THR A 95 21.09 -8.84 20.12
N SER A 96 20.19 -9.56 20.80
CA SER A 96 20.51 -10.62 21.76
C SER A 96 20.24 -12.04 21.25
N GLY A 97 19.94 -12.20 19.95
CA GLY A 97 19.66 -13.50 19.33
C GLY A 97 18.24 -14.02 19.57
N GLU A 98 17.34 -13.19 20.10
CA GLU A 98 15.91 -13.49 20.15
C GLU A 98 15.27 -13.39 18.75
N PRO A 99 14.13 -14.06 18.49
CA PRO A 99 13.40 -13.86 17.25
C PRO A 99 13.01 -12.39 17.03
N PRO A 100 12.96 -11.92 15.77
CA PRO A 100 12.49 -10.57 15.46
C PRO A 100 11.07 -10.32 15.97
N LYS A 101 10.81 -9.09 16.42
CA LYS A 101 9.48 -8.66 16.89
C LYS A 101 8.71 -7.99 15.77
N THR A 102 7.46 -8.40 15.59
CA THR A 102 6.54 -7.87 14.55
C THR A 102 5.30 -7.20 15.13
N ILE A 103 5.03 -7.37 16.42
CA ILE A 103 3.87 -6.82 17.12
C ILE A 103 4.36 -6.09 18.37
N PHE A 104 3.84 -4.89 18.59
CA PHE A 104 4.28 -3.97 19.63
C PHE A 104 3.08 -3.39 20.39
N PRO A 105 3.21 -2.99 21.67
CA PRO A 105 2.17 -2.19 22.33
C PRO A 105 1.89 -0.91 21.54
N SER A 106 0.62 -0.52 21.40
CA SER A 106 0.24 0.71 20.67
C SER A 106 0.68 1.99 21.39
N GLU A 107 1.04 1.91 22.66
CA GLU A 107 1.62 3.02 23.44
C GLU A 107 3.14 3.14 23.29
N ASP A 108 3.80 2.15 22.65
CA ASP A 108 5.23 2.21 22.39
C ASP A 108 5.51 3.25 21.29
N ASN A 109 5.76 4.49 21.72
CA ASN A 109 6.10 5.58 20.82
C ASN A 109 7.54 5.47 20.30
N ALA A 110 8.42 4.70 20.94
CA ALA A 110 9.81 4.59 20.50
C ALA A 110 9.90 3.81 19.18
N VAL A 111 9.14 2.71 19.05
CA VAL A 111 9.06 1.96 17.78
C VAL A 111 8.33 2.76 16.69
N TYR A 112 7.30 3.53 17.07
CA TYR A 112 6.59 4.41 16.13
C TYR A 112 7.53 5.47 15.53
N LEU A 113 8.32 6.16 16.36
CA LEU A 113 9.27 7.17 15.90
C LEU A 113 10.38 6.57 15.03
N GLN A 114 10.81 5.33 15.29
CA GLN A 114 11.75 4.61 14.42
C GLN A 114 11.14 4.33 13.04
N ALA A 115 9.88 3.91 12.99
CA ALA A 115 9.16 3.70 11.73
C ALA A 115 8.96 5.02 10.96
N GLU A 116 8.69 6.13 11.66
CA GLU A 116 8.60 7.45 11.04
C GLU A 116 9.94 7.90 10.46
N GLN A 117 11.03 7.70 11.21
CA GLN A 117 12.39 7.97 10.74
C GLN A 117 12.72 7.14 9.50
N LEU A 118 12.37 5.86 9.48
CA LEU A 118 12.54 5.00 8.31
C LEU A 118 11.84 5.58 7.07
N ALA A 119 10.63 6.11 7.22
CA ALA A 119 9.89 6.73 6.13
C ALA A 119 10.62 7.97 5.58
N GLN A 120 11.13 8.83 6.46
CA GLN A 120 11.89 10.01 6.08
C GLN A 120 13.20 9.65 5.38
N GLU A 121 13.93 8.66 5.90
CA GLU A 121 15.17 8.17 5.33
C GLU A 121 14.95 7.53 3.95
N ALA A 122 13.96 6.66 3.79
CA ALA A 122 13.62 6.03 2.51
C ALA A 122 13.24 7.06 1.45
N LYS A 123 12.46 8.09 1.83
CA LYS A 123 12.12 9.20 0.93
C LYS A 123 13.35 10.01 0.53
N SER A 124 14.24 10.31 1.49
CA SER A 124 15.47 11.08 1.23
C SER A 124 16.46 10.34 0.33
N SER A 125 16.51 9.01 0.44
CA SER A 125 17.38 8.12 -0.33
C SER A 125 16.77 7.66 -1.65
N ARG A 126 15.55 8.11 -1.99
CA ARG A 126 14.78 7.73 -3.20
C ARG A 126 14.58 6.22 -3.34
N GLN A 127 14.49 5.47 -2.24
CA GLN A 127 14.24 4.03 -2.25
C GLN A 127 12.75 3.70 -2.48
N PHE A 128 12.08 4.41 -3.39
CA PHE A 128 10.68 4.15 -3.74
C PHE A 128 10.50 4.15 -5.24
N THR A 129 9.66 3.24 -5.73
CA THR A 129 9.30 3.15 -7.15
C THR A 129 8.24 4.20 -7.46
N ASP A 130 8.65 5.40 -7.87
CA ASP A 130 7.71 6.43 -8.33
C ASP A 130 7.20 6.08 -9.74
N VAL A 131 6.08 5.36 -9.81
CA VAL A 131 5.36 5.05 -11.06
C VAL A 131 4.93 6.30 -11.86
N ASN A 132 4.98 7.48 -11.24
CA ASN A 132 4.69 8.73 -11.94
C ASN A 132 5.94 9.46 -12.44
N LYS A 133 7.15 8.99 -12.10
CA LYS A 133 8.42 9.65 -12.49
C LYS A 133 9.45 8.77 -13.18
N PHE A 134 9.18 7.49 -13.44
CA PHE A 134 10.09 6.73 -14.31
C PHE A 134 10.13 7.37 -15.71
N THR A 135 11.34 7.46 -16.26
CA THR A 135 11.53 8.03 -17.58
C THR A 135 11.42 6.90 -18.59
N LEU A 136 10.42 6.98 -19.45
CA LEU A 136 10.27 6.10 -20.60
C LEU A 136 10.92 6.76 -21.82
N LYS A 137 11.71 6.01 -22.57
CA LYS A 137 12.11 6.38 -23.92
C LYS A 137 11.22 5.66 -24.91
N CYS A 138 10.59 6.42 -25.82
CA CYS A 138 9.96 5.82 -26.98
C CYS A 138 11.04 5.28 -27.92
N ASN A 139 11.06 3.98 -28.17
CA ASN A 139 12.06 3.35 -29.04
C ASN A 139 11.83 3.63 -30.52
N ASN A 140 10.65 4.14 -30.90
CA ASN A 140 10.35 4.53 -32.29
C ASN A 140 10.90 5.91 -32.66
N CYS A 141 10.73 6.92 -31.79
CA CYS A 141 11.09 8.31 -32.09
C CYS A 141 12.13 8.93 -31.14
N GLY A 142 12.51 8.22 -30.07
CA GLY A 142 13.57 8.62 -29.16
C GLY A 142 13.19 9.69 -28.12
N ILE A 143 11.91 10.12 -28.06
CA ILE A 143 11.45 11.07 -27.04
C ILE A 143 11.45 10.43 -25.65
N PHE A 144 11.78 11.24 -24.64
CA PHE A 144 11.68 10.87 -23.23
C PHE A 144 10.34 11.35 -22.66
N LEU A 145 9.66 10.47 -21.94
CA LEU A 145 8.31 10.62 -21.42
C LEU A 145 8.34 10.33 -19.92
N LYS A 146 7.58 11.09 -19.13
CA LYS A 146 7.52 10.93 -17.68
C LYS A 146 6.28 10.13 -17.29
N GLY A 147 6.54 8.91 -16.82
CA GLY A 147 5.52 8.00 -16.32
C GLY A 147 4.51 7.56 -17.39
N GLN A 148 3.47 6.88 -16.91
CA GLN A 148 2.49 6.23 -17.77
C GLN A 148 1.56 7.23 -18.50
N VAL A 149 1.25 8.37 -17.89
CA VAL A 149 0.32 9.36 -18.45
C VAL A 149 0.86 9.95 -19.75
N GLU A 150 2.12 10.39 -19.76
CA GLU A 150 2.75 10.93 -20.97
C GLU A 150 2.93 9.84 -22.04
N ALA A 151 3.23 8.59 -21.65
CA ALA A 151 3.32 7.48 -22.59
C ALA A 151 1.99 7.13 -23.26
N GLN A 152 0.89 7.13 -22.50
CA GLN A 152 -0.45 6.92 -23.06
C GLN A 152 -0.86 8.06 -24.00
N GLN A 153 -0.56 9.31 -23.65
CA GLN A 153 -0.85 10.45 -24.51
C GLN A 153 -0.02 10.40 -25.80
N HIS A 154 1.28 10.11 -25.69
CA HIS A 154 2.18 9.93 -26.82
C HIS A 154 1.72 8.81 -27.75
N ALA A 155 1.28 7.67 -27.20
CA ALA A 155 0.76 6.56 -27.98
C ALA A 155 -0.52 6.94 -28.75
N LYS A 156 -1.42 7.75 -28.14
CA LYS A 156 -2.62 8.25 -28.82
C LYS A 156 -2.30 9.21 -29.96
N GLU A 157 -1.33 10.09 -29.77
CA GLU A 157 -0.98 11.12 -30.77
C GLU A 157 -0.11 10.57 -31.91
N THR A 158 0.74 9.59 -31.62
CA THR A 158 1.79 9.15 -32.57
C THR A 158 1.67 7.69 -32.98
N THR A 159 0.75 6.92 -32.39
CA THR A 159 0.61 5.45 -32.54
C THR A 159 1.81 4.63 -32.06
N HIS A 160 2.81 5.25 -31.45
CA HIS A 160 3.95 4.55 -30.89
C HIS A 160 3.60 3.84 -29.58
N VAL A 161 3.88 2.55 -29.49
CA VAL A 161 3.61 1.72 -28.29
C VAL A 161 4.85 1.02 -27.74
N ASN A 162 6.01 1.19 -28.37
CA ASN A 162 7.27 0.60 -27.92
C ASN A 162 8.02 1.58 -27.02
N PHE A 163 7.89 1.40 -25.70
CA PHE A 163 8.54 2.20 -24.68
C PHE A 163 9.53 1.34 -23.89
N GLY A 164 10.73 1.86 -23.65
CA GLY A 164 11.72 1.27 -22.77
C GLY A 164 11.99 2.18 -21.58
N GLU A 165 12.11 1.61 -20.38
CA GLU A 165 12.51 2.34 -19.18
C GLU A 165 14.00 2.68 -19.24
N VAL A 166 14.39 3.88 -18.78
CA VAL A 166 15.76 4.41 -18.80
C VAL A 166 16.24 4.72 -17.40
#